data_AF-M1FFK3-F1
#
_entry.id   AF-M1FFK3-F1
#
_cell.length_a   1.000
_cell.length_b   1.000
_cell.length_c   1.000
_cell.angle_alpha   90.00
_cell.angle_beta   90.00
_cell.angle_gamma   90.00
#
_symmetry.space_group_name_H-M   'P 1'
#
loop_
_entity.id
_entity.type
_entity.pdbx_description
1 polymer ?
#
loop_
_entity_poly.entity_id
_entity_poly.type
_entity_poly.pdbx_seq_one_letter_code
_entity_poly.pdbx_strand_id
1 'polypeptide(L)'
;MAEPLSQSSWALIRAVAIELPGASLNSARFGYADITCRSDLLGFPDYLELLVDSDKQHLNVRSQSLIGFYDLGVNRRRVELLRSRLIERGIAIN
;
A
#
# COMPACT_ATOMS: atom_id res chain seq x y z
N MET A 1 -14.69 15.62 10.00
CA MET A 1 -13.46 15.74 9.21
C MET A 1 -12.48 14.72 9.75
N ALA A 2 -11.88 13.89 8.90
CA ALA A 2 -10.85 12.96 9.35
C ALA A 2 -9.64 13.76 9.86
N GLU A 3 -9.02 13.33 10.95
CA GLU A 3 -7.81 13.98 11.43
C GLU A 3 -6.69 13.85 10.39
N PRO A 4 -5.84 14.86 10.20
CA PRO A 4 -4.66 14.75 9.35
C PRO A 4 -3.78 13.56 9.73
N LEU A 5 -3.16 12.94 8.72
CA LEU A 5 -2.26 11.82 8.91
C LEU A 5 -1.12 12.20 9.87
N SER A 6 -1.09 11.51 11.00
CA SER A 6 -0.10 11.65 12.07
C SER A 6 0.97 10.57 11.98
N GLN A 7 2.05 10.70 12.77
CA GLN A 7 3.08 9.65 12.89
C GLN A 7 2.48 8.30 13.32
N SER A 8 1.47 8.33 14.20
CA SER A 8 0.78 7.14 14.70
C SER A 8 -0.07 6.50 13.60
N SER A 9 -0.88 7.29 12.89
CA SER A 9 -1.69 6.80 11.75
C SER A 9 -0.79 6.23 10.65
N TRP A 10 0.35 6.87 10.39
CA TRP A 10 1.35 6.38 9.44
C TRP A 10 1.97 5.03 9.84
N ALA A 11 2.29 4.85 11.13
CA ALA A 11 2.81 3.58 11.62
C ALA A 11 1.80 2.45 11.41
N LEU A 12 0.50 2.73 11.61
CA LEU A 12 -0.58 1.78 11.35
C LEU A 12 -0.75 1.47 9.85
N ILE A 13 -0.73 2.50 8.99
CA ILE A 13 -0.80 2.30 7.53
C ILE A 13 0.33 1.38 7.06
N ARG A 14 1.56 1.65 7.51
CA ARG A 14 2.72 0.82 7.15
C ARG A 14 2.57 -0.61 7.67
N ALA A 15 2.08 -0.80 8.90
CA ALA A 15 1.84 -2.12 9.46
C ALA A 15 0.83 -2.92 8.62
N VAL A 16 -0.27 -2.29 8.20
CA VAL A 16 -1.26 -2.92 7.31
C VAL A 16 -0.66 -3.26 5.94
N ALA A 17 0.17 -2.39 5.39
CA ALA A 17 0.77 -2.62 4.08
C ALA A 17 1.74 -3.81 4.05
N ILE A 18 2.51 -4.03 5.12
CA ILE A 18 3.43 -5.18 5.21
C ILE A 18 2.73 -6.51 5.57
N GLU A 19 1.47 -6.47 5.99
CA GLU A 19 0.63 -7.67 6.17
C GLU A 19 0.04 -8.20 4.85
N LEU A 20 0.18 -7.44 3.75
CA LEU A 20 -0.29 -7.91 2.44
C LEU A 20 0.48 -9.17 2.00
N PRO A 21 -0.17 -10.09 1.27
CA PRO A 21 0.50 -11.29 0.78
C PRO A 21 1.77 -10.99 -0.01
N GLY A 22 2.87 -11.63 0.39
CA GLY A 22 4.17 -11.50 -0.26
C GLY A 22 4.85 -10.12 -0.10
N ALA A 23 4.34 -9.24 0.76
CA ALA A 23 4.91 -7.91 0.98
C ALA A 23 6.23 -7.96 1.76
N SER A 24 7.18 -7.12 1.36
CA SER A 24 8.46 -6.90 2.02
C SER A 24 8.82 -5.43 1.95
N LEU A 25 9.18 -4.84 3.08
CA LEU A 25 9.54 -3.43 3.16
C LEU A 25 10.96 -3.19 2.64
N ASN A 26 11.11 -2.35 1.62
CA ASN A 26 12.42 -1.97 1.09
C ASN A 26 12.96 -0.74 1.83
N SER A 27 12.16 0.33 1.89
CA SER A 27 12.51 1.57 2.60
C SER A 27 11.26 2.30 3.10
N ALA A 28 11.39 3.08 4.18
CA ALA A 28 10.30 3.90 4.67
C ALA A 28 10.80 5.16 5.38
N ARG A 29 10.02 6.22 5.26
CA ARG A 29 10.08 7.44 6.08
C ARG A 29 8.66 7.86 6.42
N PHE A 30 8.48 8.94 7.20
CA PHE A 30 7.15 9.47 7.40
C PHE A 30 6.52 9.88 6.06
N GLY A 31 5.32 9.38 5.80
CA GLY A 31 4.53 9.67 4.59
C GLY A 31 5.01 8.98 3.31
N TYR A 32 6.00 8.09 3.37
CA TYR A 32 6.46 7.34 2.20
C TYR A 32 6.93 5.94 2.55
N ALA A 33 6.49 4.94 1.78
CA ALA A 33 6.99 3.58 1.88
C ALA A 33 7.17 2.96 0.48
N ASP A 34 8.30 2.29 0.30
CA ASP A 34 8.62 1.44 -0.85
C ASP A 34 8.60 -0.02 -0.39
N ILE A 35 7.73 -0.80 -1.02
CA ILE A 35 7.42 -2.18 -0.67
C ILE A 35 7.51 -3.02 -1.95
N THR A 36 8.10 -4.21 -1.84
CA THR A 36 8.00 -5.25 -2.88
C THR A 36 6.92 -6.24 -2.51
N CYS A 37 6.08 -6.65 -3.45
CA CYS A 37 5.11 -7.72 -3.27
C CYS A 37 5.41 -8.86 -4.25
N ARG A 38 5.61 -10.09 -3.75
CA ARG A 38 5.74 -11.27 -4.62
C ARG A 38 4.38 -11.87 -4.92
N SER A 39 4.05 -12.06 -6.20
CA SER A 39 2.82 -12.73 -6.61
C SER A 39 2.94 -14.26 -6.50
N ASP A 40 1.94 -14.92 -5.91
CA ASP A 40 1.96 -16.38 -5.76
C ASP A 40 1.79 -17.11 -7.10
N LEU A 41 1.09 -16.50 -8.06
CA LEU A 41 0.76 -17.13 -9.34
C LEU A 41 1.93 -17.17 -10.32
N LEU A 42 2.76 -16.12 -10.35
CA LEU A 42 3.84 -15.97 -11.33
C LEU A 42 5.22 -15.74 -10.69
N GLY A 43 5.30 -15.60 -9.36
CA GLY A 43 6.55 -15.43 -8.62
C GLY A 43 7.28 -14.11 -8.88
N PHE A 44 6.75 -13.24 -9.75
CA PHE A 44 7.37 -11.97 -10.10
C PHE A 44 7.24 -10.97 -8.94
N PRO A 45 8.32 -10.23 -8.64
CA PRO A 45 8.24 -9.09 -7.74
C PRO A 45 7.45 -7.95 -8.42
N ASP A 46 6.49 -7.40 -7.71
CA ASP A 46 5.77 -6.17 -8.05
C ASP A 46 6.18 -5.07 -7.06
N TYR A 47 6.18 -3.81 -7.48
CA TYR A 47 6.31 -2.68 -6.58
C TYR A 47 4.96 -2.27 -6.00
N LEU A 48 4.96 -1.91 -4.72
CA LEU A 48 3.91 -1.19 -4.03
C LEU A 48 4.53 0.04 -3.36
N GLU A 49 4.07 1.22 -3.78
CA GLU A 49 4.54 2.50 -3.26
C GLU A 49 3.37 3.23 -2.60
N LEU A 50 3.63 3.76 -1.41
CA LEU A 50 2.70 4.55 -0.63
C LEU A 50 3.26 5.96 -0.48
N LEU A 51 2.44 6.97 -0.79
CA LEU A 51 2.81 8.37 -0.66
C LEU A 51 1.67 9.16 -0.03
N VAL A 52 1.93 9.80 1.10
CA VAL A 52 1.01 10.74 1.71
C VAL A 52 1.08 12.06 0.95
N ASP A 53 -0.08 12.60 0.57
CA ASP A 53 -0.17 13.88 -0.11
C ASP A 53 0.24 15.03 0.82
N SER A 54 0.61 16.15 0.21
CA SER A 54 0.96 17.42 0.84
C SER A 54 -0.07 17.90 1.86
N ASP A 55 -1.36 17.65 1.64
CA ASP A 55 -2.46 18.02 2.54
C ASP A 55 -2.60 17.09 3.76
N LYS A 56 -1.86 15.97 3.79
CA LYS A 56 -1.91 14.90 4.79
C LYS A 56 -3.31 14.30 4.99
N GLN A 57 -4.22 14.46 4.04
CA GLN A 57 -5.56 13.87 4.04
C GLN A 57 -5.63 12.64 3.14
N HIS A 58 -4.79 12.59 2.10
CA HIS A 58 -4.84 11.54 1.09
C HIS A 58 -3.61 10.63 1.13
N LEU A 59 -3.85 9.34 0.90
CA LEU A 59 -2.82 8.33 0.69
C LEU A 59 -2.86 7.91 -0.77
N ASN A 60 -1.84 8.31 -1.53
CA ASN A 60 -1.62 7.83 -2.89
C ASN A 60 -0.99 6.44 -2.85
N VAL A 61 -1.51 5.52 -3.66
CA VAL A 61 -1.07 4.13 -3.73
C VAL A 61 -0.75 3.79 -5.18
N ARG A 62 0.47 3.33 -5.44
CA ARG A 62 0.89 2.82 -6.75
C ARG A 62 1.28 1.35 -6.63
N SER A 63 0.70 0.51 -7.47
CA SER A 63 0.99 -0.93 -7.52
C SER A 63 1.31 -1.29 -8.97
N GLN A 64 2.52 -1.79 -9.23
CA GLN A 64 3.05 -1.96 -10.59
C GLN A 64 3.90 -3.23 -10.68
N SER A 65 3.67 -4.02 -11.73
CA SER A 65 4.53 -5.17 -12.02
C SER A 65 5.86 -4.76 -12.64
N LEU A 66 6.93 -5.46 -12.24
CA LEU A 66 8.28 -5.24 -12.79
C LEU A 66 8.47 -5.82 -14.19
N ILE A 67 7.72 -6.87 -14.52
CA ILE A 67 7.88 -7.62 -15.77
C ILE A 67 6.49 -7.94 -16.34
N GLY A 68 6.33 -7.74 -17.65
CA GLY A 68 5.14 -8.12 -18.41
C GLY A 68 4.13 -6.99 -18.61
N PHE A 69 3.27 -7.15 -19.62
CA PHE A 69 2.22 -6.19 -19.99
C PHE A 69 0.85 -6.52 -19.37
N TYR A 70 0.70 -7.72 -18.79
CA TYR A 70 -0.57 -8.24 -18.30
C TYR A 70 -0.43 -8.78 -16.88
N ASP A 71 -1.14 -8.16 -15.93
CA ASP A 71 -1.04 -8.43 -14.50
C ASP A 71 -2.23 -9.25 -13.95
N LEU A 72 -3.17 -9.69 -14.81
CA LEU A 72 -4.39 -10.41 -14.43
C LEU A 72 -5.23 -9.70 -13.34
N GLY A 73 -5.06 -8.38 -13.19
CA GLY A 73 -5.68 -7.59 -12.13
C GLY A 73 -5.09 -7.82 -10.73
N VAL A 74 -3.95 -8.51 -10.60
CA VAL A 74 -3.26 -8.73 -9.32
C VAL A 74 -2.92 -7.41 -8.64
N ASN A 75 -2.37 -6.45 -9.39
CA ASN A 75 -2.01 -5.15 -8.85
C ASN A 75 -3.23 -4.38 -8.34
N ARG A 76 -4.34 -4.40 -9.09
CA ARG A 76 -5.61 -3.80 -8.68
C ARG A 76 -6.15 -4.48 -7.41
N ARG A 77 -6.21 -5.81 -7.38
CA ARG A 77 -6.67 -6.56 -6.20
C ARG A 77 -5.85 -6.24 -4.95
N ARG A 78 -4.53 -6.03 -5.10
CA ARG A 78 -3.65 -5.62 -4.00
C ARG A 78 -4.02 -4.25 -3.43
N VAL A 79 -4.24 -3.26 -4.30
CA VAL A 79 -4.66 -1.91 -3.87
C VAL A 79 -6.02 -1.97 -3.17
N GLU A 80 -6.98 -2.71 -3.73
CA GLU A 80 -8.30 -2.88 -3.12
C GLU A 80 -8.23 -3.61 -1.77
N LEU A 81 -7.38 -4.63 -1.63
CA LEU A 81 -7.17 -5.30 -0.36
C LEU A 81 -6.58 -4.34 0.69
N LEU A 82 -5.56 -3.56 0.33
CA LEU A 82 -5.00 -2.54 1.21
C LEU A 82 -6.07 -1.55 1.67
N ARG A 83 -6.86 -1.02 0.73
CA ARG A 83 -7.96 -0.09 1.01
C ARG A 83 -8.96 -0.69 1.99
N SER A 84 -9.45 -1.90 1.74
CA SER A 84 -10.39 -2.59 2.64
C SER A 84 -9.81 -2.79 4.04
N ARG A 85 -8.55 -3.20 4.16
CA ARG A 85 -7.89 -3.41 5.46
C ARG A 85 -7.71 -2.12 6.27
N LEU A 86 -7.49 -0.99 5.59
CA LEU A 86 -7.38 0.33 6.22
C LEU A 86 -8.76 0.81 6.69
N ILE A 87 -9.81 0.58 5.91
CA ILE A 87 -11.20 0.92 6.29
C ILE A 87 -11.67 0.04 7.46
N GLU A 88 -11.42 -1.27 7.44
CA GLU A 88 -11.75 -2.20 8.52
C GLU A 88 -11.15 -1.79 9.87
N ARG A 89 -9.98 -1.17 9.85
CA ARG A 89 -9.26 -0.67 11.04
C ARG A 89 -9.62 0.78 11.41
N GLY A 90 -10.54 1.41 10.68
CA GLY A 90 -10.92 2.81 10.89
C GLY A 90 -9.83 3.83 10.58
N ILE A 91 -8.80 3.45 9.80
CA ILE A 91 -7.67 4.31 9.43
C ILE A 91 -8.00 5.15 8.20
N ALA A 92 -8.76 4.58 7.26
CA ALA A 92 -9.21 5.24 6.04
C ALA A 92 -10.74 5.26 5.96
N ILE A 93 -11.25 6.21 5.19
CA ILE A 93 -12.66 6.31 4.80
C ILE A 93 -12.79 6.07 3.29
N ASN A 94 -13.98 5.65 2.85
CA ASN A 94 -14.27 5.39 1.44
C ASN A 94 -14.69 6.66 0.69
#